data_AF-V4IK73-F1
#
_entry.id   AF-V4IK73-F1
#
_cell.length_a   1.000
_cell.length_b   1.000
_cell.length_c   1.000
_cell.angle_alpha   90.00
_cell.angle_beta   90.00
_cell.angle_gamma   90.00
#
_symmetry.space_group_name_H-M   'P 1'
#
loop_
_entity.id
_entity.type
_entity.pdbx_description
1 polymer ?
#
loop_
_entity_poly.entity_id
_entity_poly.type
_entity_poly.pdbx_seq_one_letter_code
_entity_poly.pdbx_strand_id
1 'polypeptide(L)'
;MTTGTHAFAACLLVTFLVAGCGGAPTSGAAGGDDPLGRPLEHTAVASDWNSIAVTKIACGARTEHCAKAHATKGDACLRLAIKLPQSASAKDSRTRDLLDCAEQGYRKALQKQPSKTEPSRISYHGGLLLTLSERRNRLDDAVKDKKLDRENEKLLMAAQDARREVPGSALGFLYGASAYVYRATLHPRGRARCNDLRQAVAMMQRSPPPPRELAAEQARIRSLAQRQLRQNQCPPIKRR
;
A
#
# COMPACT_ATOMS: atom_id res chain seq x y z
N MET A 1 37.79 4.64 16.08
CA MET A 1 36.49 4.02 16.38
C MET A 1 35.46 5.14 16.44
N THR A 2 34.63 5.29 15.42
CA THR A 2 33.65 6.38 15.30
C THR A 2 32.24 5.77 15.27
N THR A 3 31.50 5.98 16.35
CA THR A 3 30.08 5.60 16.50
C THR A 3 29.23 6.63 15.77
N GLY A 4 28.68 6.26 14.61
CA GLY A 4 27.73 7.07 13.86
C GLY A 4 26.30 6.57 14.06
N THR A 5 25.61 7.09 15.08
CA THR A 5 24.16 6.96 15.24
C THR A 5 23.46 7.85 14.21
N HIS A 6 22.87 7.25 13.18
CA HIS A 6 21.93 7.94 12.29
C HIS A 6 20.52 7.42 12.55
N ALA A 7 19.84 8.06 13.52
CA ALA A 7 18.40 7.97 13.65
C ALA A 7 17.75 8.79 12.52
N PHE A 8 17.25 8.11 11.48
CA PHE A 8 16.37 8.74 10.50
C PHE A 8 14.92 8.47 10.90
N ALA A 9 14.35 9.39 11.65
CA ALA A 9 12.91 9.44 11.91
C ALA A 9 12.16 9.70 10.60
N ALA A 10 11.53 8.67 10.05
CA ALA A 10 10.61 8.78 8.93
C ALA A 10 9.25 9.26 9.43
N CYS A 11 9.06 10.57 9.54
CA CYS A 11 7.77 11.17 9.83
C CYS A 11 6.91 11.12 8.55
N LEU A 12 6.02 10.12 8.46
CA LEU A 12 4.99 10.01 7.42
C LEU A 12 3.78 10.83 7.87
N LEU A 13 3.64 12.05 7.33
CA LEU A 13 2.42 12.84 7.44
C LEU A 13 1.33 12.19 6.57
N VAL A 14 0.39 11.52 7.22
CA VAL A 14 -0.83 11.00 6.61
C VAL A 14 -1.81 12.16 6.43
N THR A 15 -1.89 12.71 5.23
CA THR A 15 -2.97 13.63 4.84
C THR A 15 -4.24 12.83 4.55
N PHE A 16 -5.34 13.27 5.17
CA PHE A 16 -6.66 12.67 5.14
C PHE A 16 -7.26 12.61 3.73
N LEU A 17 -7.70 11.43 3.30
CA LEU A 17 -8.61 11.23 2.17
C LEU A 17 -10.06 11.24 2.68
N VAL A 18 -10.73 12.37 2.49
CA VAL A 18 -12.19 12.46 2.42
C VAL A 18 -12.52 12.85 0.98
N ALA A 19 -12.81 11.85 0.14
CA ALA A 19 -13.48 12.09 -1.14
C ALA A 19 -14.98 11.91 -0.90
N GLY A 20 -15.69 13.04 -0.87
CA GLY A 20 -17.14 13.05 -0.93
C GLY A 20 -17.63 12.72 -2.35
N CYS A 21 -18.54 11.77 -2.45
CA CYS A 21 -19.46 11.67 -3.57
C CYS A 21 -20.87 11.84 -3.02
N GLY A 22 -21.37 13.08 -3.07
CA GLY A 22 -22.80 13.36 -3.03
C GLY A 22 -23.37 13.03 -4.40
N GLY A 23 -24.14 11.96 -4.48
CA GLY A 23 -25.01 11.65 -5.61
C GLY A 23 -26.39 11.31 -5.06
N ALA A 24 -27.37 12.18 -5.30
CA ALA A 24 -28.77 11.90 -5.00
C ALA A 24 -29.29 10.79 -5.94
N PRO A 25 -30.22 9.93 -5.48
CA PRO A 25 -30.59 8.72 -6.20
C PRO A 25 -31.65 9.00 -7.26
N THR A 26 -31.44 8.51 -8.48
CA THR A 26 -32.53 8.24 -9.41
C THR A 26 -32.84 6.74 -9.35
N SER A 27 -34.09 6.47 -8.96
CA SER A 27 -34.71 5.16 -8.81
C SER A 27 -34.79 4.38 -10.13
N GLY A 28 -34.48 3.08 -10.06
CA GLY A 28 -34.74 2.11 -11.12
C GLY A 28 -34.42 0.70 -10.65
N ALA A 29 -35.44 -0.01 -10.17
CA ALA A 29 -35.37 -1.36 -9.61
C ALA A 29 -35.06 -2.45 -10.65
N ALA A 30 -34.32 -3.49 -10.25
CA ALA A 30 -34.72 -4.91 -10.39
C ALA A 30 -33.64 -5.88 -9.86
N GLY A 31 -34.00 -6.66 -8.83
CA GLY A 31 -33.67 -8.10 -8.76
C GLY A 31 -32.34 -8.52 -8.15
N GLY A 32 -32.32 -8.79 -6.83
CA GLY A 32 -31.29 -9.59 -6.17
C GLY A 32 -30.93 -9.14 -4.75
N ASP A 33 -31.91 -9.13 -3.84
CA ASP A 33 -31.69 -8.80 -2.43
C ASP A 33 -30.83 -9.88 -1.75
N ASP A 34 -29.54 -9.63 -1.62
CA ASP A 34 -28.69 -10.26 -0.60
C ASP A 34 -28.70 -9.34 0.64
N PRO A 35 -29.35 -9.73 1.76
CA PRO A 35 -29.59 -8.84 2.90
C PRO A 35 -28.32 -8.46 3.68
N LEU A 36 -27.15 -9.00 3.32
CA LEU A 36 -25.88 -8.81 4.02
C LEU A 36 -24.97 -7.74 3.43
N GLY A 37 -25.36 -7.13 2.31
CA GLY A 37 -24.64 -6.01 1.70
C GLY A 37 -24.90 -4.65 2.33
N ARG A 38 -26.13 -4.42 2.78
CA ARG A 38 -26.57 -3.16 3.39
C ARG A 38 -25.98 -2.88 4.80
N PRO A 39 -25.73 -3.86 5.69
CA PRO A 39 -25.20 -3.59 7.03
C PRO A 39 -23.84 -2.91 7.01
N LEU A 40 -22.94 -3.31 6.11
CA LEU A 40 -21.58 -2.76 6.03
C LEU A 40 -21.59 -1.33 5.48
N GLU A 41 -22.46 -1.02 4.53
CA GLU A 41 -22.59 0.34 3.98
C GLU A 41 -23.16 1.32 5.02
N HIS A 42 -24.19 0.93 5.79
CA HIS A 42 -24.71 1.75 6.89
C HIS A 42 -23.69 1.96 8.03
N THR A 43 -22.89 0.94 8.36
CA THR A 43 -21.89 1.04 9.43
C THR A 43 -20.68 1.88 9.00
N ALA A 44 -20.31 1.85 7.71
CA ALA A 44 -19.26 2.71 7.15
C ALA A 44 -19.60 4.21 7.25
N VAL A 45 -20.88 4.56 7.12
CA VAL A 45 -21.36 5.95 7.31
C VAL A 45 -21.25 6.37 8.78
N ALA A 46 -21.46 5.44 9.73
CA ALA A 46 -21.36 5.71 11.17
C ALA A 46 -19.91 5.85 11.69
N SER A 47 -18.88 5.71 10.85
CA SER A 47 -17.45 5.76 11.24
C SER A 47 -17.03 4.75 12.33
N ASP A 48 -17.84 3.72 12.59
CA ASP A 48 -17.52 2.65 13.52
C ASP A 48 -16.64 1.59 12.86
N TRP A 49 -15.37 1.94 12.70
CA TRP A 49 -14.38 1.08 12.06
C TRP A 49 -14.12 -0.22 12.84
N ASN A 50 -14.30 -0.22 14.17
CA ASN A 50 -14.11 -1.43 14.98
C ASN A 50 -15.17 -2.48 14.64
N SER A 51 -16.43 -2.09 14.56
CA SER A 51 -17.52 -2.99 14.17
C SER A 51 -17.34 -3.54 12.75
N ILE A 52 -16.88 -2.71 11.81
CA ILE A 52 -16.61 -3.16 10.44
C ILE A 52 -15.45 -4.15 10.40
N ALA A 53 -14.38 -3.90 11.15
CA ALA A 53 -13.19 -4.75 11.18
C ALA A 53 -13.49 -6.18 11.70
N VAL A 54 -14.41 -6.31 12.65
CA VAL A 54 -14.79 -7.63 13.20
C VAL A 54 -15.88 -8.34 12.42
N THR A 55 -16.65 -7.62 11.59
CA THR A 55 -17.74 -8.19 10.78
C THR A 55 -17.25 -9.33 9.88
N LYS A 56 -17.95 -10.48 9.90
CA LYS A 56 -17.70 -11.58 8.96
C LYS A 56 -18.35 -11.28 7.63
N ILE A 57 -17.61 -11.43 6.54
CA ILE A 57 -18.14 -11.29 5.18
C ILE A 57 -18.54 -12.66 4.69
N ALA A 58 -19.85 -12.86 4.49
CA ALA A 58 -20.43 -14.09 3.97
C ALA A 58 -20.78 -13.92 2.49
N CYS A 59 -19.75 -13.84 1.63
CA CYS A 59 -19.96 -13.88 0.18
C CYS A 59 -18.89 -14.75 -0.49
N GLY A 60 -19.35 -15.72 -1.30
CA GLY A 60 -18.49 -16.66 -2.03
C GLY A 60 -18.29 -16.30 -3.51
N ALA A 61 -19.26 -15.61 -4.11
CA ALA A 61 -19.29 -15.31 -5.53
C ALA A 61 -18.27 -14.25 -5.96
N ARG A 62 -17.84 -14.29 -7.23
CA ARG A 62 -16.99 -13.26 -7.85
C ARG A 62 -17.86 -12.13 -8.37
N THR A 63 -18.27 -11.24 -7.49
CA THR A 63 -19.11 -10.07 -7.81
C THR A 63 -18.47 -8.78 -7.31
N GLU A 64 -18.83 -7.65 -7.93
CA GLU A 64 -18.36 -6.34 -7.49
C GLU A 64 -18.79 -6.03 -6.06
N HIS A 65 -20.01 -6.40 -5.69
CA HIS A 65 -20.52 -6.23 -4.34
C HIS A 65 -19.68 -6.99 -3.30
N CYS A 66 -19.36 -8.25 -3.58
CA CYS A 66 -18.52 -9.06 -2.69
C CYS A 66 -17.08 -8.51 -2.61
N ALA A 67 -16.53 -8.05 -3.74
CA ALA A 67 -15.22 -7.40 -3.76
C ALA A 67 -15.21 -6.12 -2.92
N LYS A 68 -16.24 -5.28 -3.05
CA LYS A 68 -16.41 -4.04 -2.28
C LYS A 68 -16.52 -4.33 -0.78
N ALA A 69 -17.33 -5.30 -0.36
CA ALA A 69 -17.44 -5.69 1.04
C ALA A 69 -16.09 -6.07 1.65
N HIS A 70 -15.29 -6.88 0.92
CA HIS A 70 -13.93 -7.25 1.34
C HIS A 70 -12.99 -6.05 1.42
N ALA A 71 -13.06 -5.13 0.46
CA ALA A 71 -12.28 -3.90 0.48
C ALA A 71 -12.68 -2.97 1.64
N THR A 72 -13.98 -2.80 1.92
CA THR A 72 -14.47 -1.98 3.04
C THR A 72 -14.00 -2.51 4.39
N LYS A 73 -14.00 -3.84 4.58
CA LYS A 73 -13.38 -4.44 5.76
C LYS A 73 -11.88 -4.18 5.80
N GLY A 74 -11.20 -4.30 4.65
CA GLY A 74 -9.78 -3.97 4.52
C GLY A 74 -9.47 -2.53 4.93
N ASP A 75 -10.27 -1.57 4.44
CA ASP A 75 -10.17 -0.14 4.76
C ASP A 75 -10.36 0.12 6.26
N ALA A 76 -11.35 -0.52 6.89
CA ALA A 76 -11.60 -0.37 8.32
C ALA A 76 -10.41 -0.85 9.15
N CYS A 77 -9.89 -2.04 8.83
CA CYS A 77 -8.73 -2.60 9.49
C CYS A 77 -7.47 -1.74 9.30
N LEU A 78 -7.24 -1.23 8.07
CA LEU A 78 -6.10 -0.36 7.77
C LEU A 78 -6.21 1.00 8.49
N ARG A 79 -7.39 1.61 8.50
CA ARG A 79 -7.64 2.88 9.21
C ARG A 79 -7.40 2.74 10.71
N LEU A 80 -7.86 1.64 11.32
CA LEU A 80 -7.59 1.34 12.72
C LEU A 80 -6.09 1.12 12.96
N ALA A 81 -5.40 0.41 12.06
CA ALA A 81 -3.96 0.21 12.18
C ALA A 81 -3.23 1.55 12.18
N ILE A 82 -3.46 2.40 11.17
CA ILE A 82 -2.83 3.73 11.00
C ILE A 82 -3.06 4.64 12.22
N LYS A 83 -4.21 4.54 12.89
CA LYS A 83 -4.52 5.31 14.11
C LYS A 83 -3.72 4.87 15.34
N LEU A 84 -3.15 3.67 15.34
CA LEU A 84 -2.26 3.25 16.43
C LEU A 84 -0.96 4.07 16.38
N PRO A 85 -0.33 4.36 17.53
CA PRO A 85 0.94 5.06 17.57
C PRO A 85 1.99 4.39 16.68
N GLN A 86 2.84 5.18 16.02
CA GLN A 86 3.94 4.64 15.19
C GLN A 86 4.97 3.84 16.01
N SER A 87 5.02 4.07 17.34
CA SER A 87 5.79 3.25 18.28
C SER A 87 5.18 1.87 18.54
N ALA A 88 3.94 1.62 18.10
CA ALA A 88 3.34 0.28 18.15
C ALA A 88 4.03 -0.61 17.12
N SER A 89 5.04 -1.35 17.60
CA SER A 89 5.81 -2.31 16.80
C SER A 89 4.87 -3.35 16.15
N ALA A 90 5.26 -3.87 15.00
CA ALA A 90 4.61 -5.04 14.38
C ALA A 90 4.60 -6.32 15.27
N LYS A 91 5.28 -6.28 16.44
CA LYS A 91 5.19 -7.30 17.50
C LYS A 91 3.90 -7.20 18.32
N ASP A 92 3.28 -6.01 18.39
CA ASP A 92 1.97 -5.79 19.00
C ASP A 92 0.91 -6.63 18.28
N SER A 93 0.18 -7.46 19.02
CA SER A 93 -0.80 -8.39 18.46
C SER A 93 -1.89 -7.65 17.71
N ARG A 94 -2.41 -6.56 18.30
CA ARG A 94 -3.47 -5.75 17.68
C ARG A 94 -3.03 -5.15 16.35
N THR A 95 -1.82 -4.58 16.28
CA THR A 95 -1.25 -4.04 15.04
C THR A 95 -1.13 -5.12 13.97
N ARG A 96 -0.63 -6.30 14.34
CA ARG A 96 -0.50 -7.44 13.43
C ARG A 96 -1.86 -7.90 12.91
N ASP A 97 -2.82 -8.08 13.79
CA ASP A 97 -4.16 -8.58 13.45
C ASP A 97 -4.90 -7.61 12.52
N LEU A 98 -4.77 -6.29 12.76
CA LEU A 98 -5.34 -5.27 11.88
C LEU A 98 -4.68 -5.25 10.51
N LEU A 99 -3.35 -5.35 10.43
CA LEU A 99 -2.65 -5.40 9.14
C LEU A 99 -2.91 -6.71 8.39
N ASP A 100 -3.02 -7.85 9.09
CA ASP A 100 -3.41 -9.14 8.52
C ASP A 100 -4.84 -9.09 7.98
N CYS A 101 -5.76 -8.50 8.73
CA CYS A 101 -7.13 -8.25 8.27
C CYS A 101 -7.16 -7.39 7.01
N ALA A 102 -6.42 -6.27 6.98
CA ALA A 102 -6.36 -5.37 5.85
C ALA A 102 -5.81 -6.08 4.60
N GLU A 103 -4.70 -6.78 4.73
CA GLU A 103 -4.05 -7.52 3.63
C GLU A 103 -4.99 -8.60 3.07
N GLN A 104 -5.64 -9.38 3.93
CA GLN A 104 -6.60 -10.39 3.50
C GLN A 104 -7.83 -9.77 2.83
N GLY A 105 -8.33 -8.64 3.36
CA GLY A 105 -9.44 -7.90 2.79
C GLY A 105 -9.16 -7.47 1.35
N TYR A 106 -8.07 -6.77 1.09
CA TYR A 106 -7.74 -6.31 -0.26
C TYR A 106 -7.39 -7.45 -1.22
N ARG A 107 -6.70 -8.51 -0.75
CA ARG A 107 -6.46 -9.70 -1.58
C ARG A 107 -7.75 -10.38 -2.00
N LYS A 108 -8.69 -10.57 -1.08
CA LYS A 108 -10.02 -11.10 -1.40
C LYS A 108 -10.78 -10.15 -2.32
N ALA A 109 -10.73 -8.84 -2.10
CA ALA A 109 -11.36 -7.87 -2.99
C ALA A 109 -10.84 -8.00 -4.44
N LEU A 110 -9.53 -8.06 -4.63
CA LEU A 110 -8.89 -8.26 -5.95
C LEU A 110 -9.28 -9.58 -6.61
N GLN A 111 -9.41 -10.66 -5.82
CA GLN A 111 -9.82 -11.98 -6.29
C GLN A 111 -11.31 -12.02 -6.68
N LYS A 112 -12.17 -11.36 -5.88
CA LYS A 112 -13.62 -11.35 -6.08
C LYS A 112 -14.06 -10.37 -7.16
N GLN A 113 -13.25 -9.36 -7.49
CA GLN A 113 -13.53 -8.40 -8.54
C GLN A 113 -13.59 -9.11 -9.92
N PRO A 114 -14.78 -9.26 -10.55
CA PRO A 114 -14.94 -9.97 -11.81
C PRO A 114 -14.19 -9.32 -12.97
N SER A 115 -14.30 -8.00 -13.12
CA SER A 115 -13.72 -7.27 -14.25
C SER A 115 -12.29 -6.84 -13.91
N LYS A 116 -11.38 -7.02 -14.88
CA LYS A 116 -9.97 -6.61 -14.77
C LYS A 116 -9.76 -5.14 -15.08
N THR A 117 -10.77 -4.46 -15.61
CA THR A 117 -10.71 -3.07 -16.04
C THR A 117 -11.47 -2.12 -15.12
N GLU A 118 -12.18 -2.64 -14.10
CA GLU A 118 -12.91 -1.78 -13.18
C GLU A 118 -11.99 -0.77 -12.47
N PRO A 119 -12.36 0.52 -12.41
CA PRO A 119 -11.61 1.53 -11.68
C PRO A 119 -11.36 1.17 -10.21
N SER A 120 -12.29 0.45 -9.58
CA SER A 120 -12.16 -0.01 -8.18
C SER A 120 -10.94 -0.92 -7.94
N ARG A 121 -10.41 -1.60 -8.98
CA ARG A 121 -9.16 -2.36 -8.85
C ARG A 121 -7.98 -1.47 -8.48
N ILE A 122 -7.95 -0.22 -8.96
CA ILE A 122 -6.92 0.75 -8.60
C ILE A 122 -6.95 0.99 -7.09
N SER A 123 -8.15 1.19 -6.53
CA SER A 123 -8.34 1.37 -5.10
C SER A 123 -7.94 0.13 -4.29
N TYR A 124 -8.29 -1.08 -4.75
CA TYR A 124 -7.94 -2.31 -4.04
C TYR A 124 -6.44 -2.59 -4.05
N HIS A 125 -5.76 -2.38 -5.20
CA HIS A 125 -4.31 -2.43 -5.26
C HIS A 125 -3.67 -1.34 -4.39
N GLY A 126 -4.21 -0.12 -4.40
CA GLY A 126 -3.74 0.97 -3.54
C GLY A 126 -3.81 0.63 -2.06
N GLY A 127 -4.93 0.09 -1.60
CA GLY A 127 -5.11 -0.37 -0.21
C GLY A 127 -4.15 -1.50 0.17
N LEU A 128 -3.95 -2.48 -0.72
CA LEU A 128 -2.98 -3.56 -0.49
C LEU A 128 -1.55 -3.02 -0.38
N LEU A 129 -1.14 -2.14 -1.30
CA LEU A 129 0.19 -1.55 -1.30
C LEU A 129 0.45 -0.70 -0.04
N LEU A 130 -0.52 0.11 0.37
CA LEU A 130 -0.43 0.90 1.59
C LEU A 130 -0.34 -0.01 2.83
N THR A 131 -1.13 -1.08 2.89
CA THR A 131 -1.08 -2.07 3.99
C THR A 131 0.29 -2.72 4.11
N LEU A 132 0.86 -3.17 2.99
CA LEU A 132 2.18 -3.81 2.96
C LEU A 132 3.30 -2.82 3.30
N SER A 133 3.19 -1.57 2.82
CA SER A 133 4.10 -0.50 3.19
C SER A 133 4.06 -0.20 4.69
N GLU A 134 2.86 -0.10 5.27
CA GLU A 134 2.69 0.14 6.71
C GLU A 134 3.27 -1.02 7.52
N ARG A 135 3.00 -2.27 7.12
CA ARG A 135 3.58 -3.45 7.75
C ARG A 135 5.11 -3.42 7.75
N ARG A 136 5.72 -3.07 6.61
CA ARG A 136 7.18 -2.93 6.51
C ARG A 136 7.68 -1.82 7.43
N ASN A 137 7.03 -0.66 7.44
CA ASN A 137 7.47 0.51 8.21
C ASN A 137 7.34 0.31 9.73
N ARG A 138 6.44 -0.56 10.19
CA ARG A 138 6.25 -0.90 11.62
C ARG A 138 7.17 -1.98 12.15
N LEU A 139 8.03 -2.54 11.31
CA LEU A 139 9.08 -3.43 11.80
C LEU A 139 10.16 -2.55 12.45
N ASP A 140 10.38 -2.76 13.75
CA ASP A 140 11.41 -2.06 14.52
C ASP A 140 12.83 -2.36 14.00
N ASP A 141 13.78 -1.45 14.27
CA ASP A 141 15.20 -1.60 13.91
C ASP A 141 15.85 -2.85 14.56
N ALA A 142 15.23 -3.42 15.60
CA ALA A 142 15.67 -4.66 16.24
C ALA A 142 15.13 -5.94 15.54
N VAL A 143 14.37 -5.79 14.45
CA VAL A 143 13.94 -6.92 13.62
C VAL A 143 15.11 -7.42 12.78
N LYS A 144 15.30 -8.75 12.75
CA LYS A 144 16.27 -9.41 11.87
C LYS A 144 16.05 -8.99 10.41
N ASP A 145 17.11 -8.54 9.73
CA ASP A 145 17.12 -8.15 8.31
C ASP A 145 16.31 -9.09 7.40
N LYS A 146 16.38 -10.40 7.64
CA LYS A 146 15.61 -11.41 6.88
C LYS A 146 14.10 -11.21 6.89
N LYS A 147 13.51 -10.74 7.99
CA LYS A 147 12.06 -10.48 8.08
C LYS A 147 11.70 -9.18 7.38
N LEU A 148 12.54 -8.14 7.53
CA LEU A 148 12.41 -6.87 6.81
C LEU A 148 12.45 -7.09 5.30
N ASP A 149 13.45 -7.84 4.81
CA ASP A 149 13.58 -8.21 3.40
C ASP A 149 12.36 -8.94 2.89
N ARG A 150 11.82 -9.89 3.68
CA ARG A 150 10.61 -10.63 3.29
C ARG A 150 9.39 -9.73 3.12
N GLU A 151 9.13 -8.81 4.06
CA GLU A 151 8.00 -7.89 3.94
C GLU A 151 8.21 -6.88 2.81
N ASN A 152 9.45 -6.44 2.58
CA ASN A 152 9.76 -5.59 1.44
C ASN A 152 9.60 -6.32 0.10
N GLU A 153 9.94 -7.60 0.02
CA GLU A 153 9.74 -8.41 -1.18
C GLU A 153 8.24 -8.63 -1.48
N LYS A 154 7.40 -8.83 -0.45
CA LYS A 154 5.94 -8.85 -0.63
C LYS A 154 5.43 -7.55 -1.25
N LEU A 155 5.93 -6.40 -0.79
CA LEU A 155 5.58 -5.09 -1.35
C LEU A 155 6.04 -4.96 -2.80
N LEU A 156 7.25 -5.43 -3.14
CA LEU A 156 7.76 -5.43 -4.52
C LEU A 156 6.90 -6.30 -5.46
N MET A 157 6.54 -7.50 -5.03
CA MET A 157 5.65 -8.40 -5.78
C MET A 157 4.27 -7.77 -5.99
N ALA A 158 3.65 -7.25 -4.94
CA ALA A 158 2.36 -6.57 -5.05
C ALA A 158 2.43 -5.32 -5.95
N ALA A 159 3.53 -4.56 -5.88
CA ALA A 159 3.74 -3.40 -6.75
C ALA A 159 3.91 -3.81 -8.22
N GLN A 160 4.53 -4.96 -8.49
CA GLN A 160 4.62 -5.54 -9.83
C GLN A 160 3.24 -5.97 -10.34
N ASP A 161 2.45 -6.67 -9.52
CA ASP A 161 1.09 -7.06 -9.88
C ASP A 161 0.20 -5.84 -10.17
N ALA A 162 0.29 -4.79 -9.34
CA ALA A 162 -0.40 -3.53 -9.59
C ALA A 162 0.02 -2.89 -10.92
N ARG A 163 1.32 -2.83 -11.25
CA ARG A 163 1.76 -2.30 -12.56
C ARG A 163 1.27 -3.13 -13.74
N ARG A 164 1.14 -4.46 -13.58
CA ARG A 164 0.63 -5.35 -14.63
C ARG A 164 -0.87 -5.16 -14.85
N GLU A 165 -1.63 -5.00 -13.76
CA GLU A 165 -3.09 -5.03 -13.81
C GLU A 165 -3.72 -3.64 -13.93
N VAL A 166 -3.05 -2.61 -13.44
CA VAL A 166 -3.48 -1.21 -13.55
C VAL A 166 -2.32 -0.32 -14.04
N PRO A 167 -1.80 -0.55 -15.27
CA PRO A 167 -0.60 0.12 -15.78
C PRO A 167 -0.73 1.65 -15.90
N GLY A 168 -1.95 2.18 -16.02
CA GLY A 168 -2.21 3.62 -16.03
C GLY A 168 -2.11 4.28 -14.64
N SER A 169 -1.99 3.50 -13.57
CA SER A 169 -1.86 4.03 -12.20
C SER A 169 -0.39 4.17 -11.79
N ALA A 170 -0.06 5.33 -11.20
CA ALA A 170 1.26 5.57 -10.61
C ALA A 170 1.53 4.72 -9.35
N LEU A 171 0.52 4.14 -8.70
CA LEU A 171 0.64 3.48 -7.39
C LEU A 171 1.69 2.36 -7.39
N GLY A 172 1.61 1.44 -8.36
CA GLY A 172 2.57 0.34 -8.47
C GLY A 172 4.00 0.81 -8.75
N PHE A 173 4.19 1.98 -9.37
CA PHE A 173 5.51 2.58 -9.56
C PHE A 173 6.02 3.24 -8.27
N LEU A 174 5.17 4.02 -7.58
CA LEU A 174 5.49 4.71 -6.34
C LEU A 174 5.91 3.75 -5.23
N TYR A 175 5.04 2.78 -4.92
CA TYR A 175 5.32 1.82 -3.86
C TYR A 175 6.49 0.89 -4.23
N GLY A 176 6.60 0.50 -5.51
CA GLY A 176 7.74 -0.26 -6.02
C GLY A 176 9.06 0.49 -5.85
N ALA A 177 9.15 1.74 -6.28
CA ALA A 177 10.36 2.55 -6.11
C ALA A 177 10.68 2.79 -4.63
N SER A 178 9.67 3.00 -3.78
CA SER A 178 9.87 3.12 -2.33
C SER A 178 10.51 1.86 -1.75
N ALA A 179 10.09 0.67 -2.21
CA ALA A 179 10.60 -0.61 -1.75
C ALA A 179 12.02 -0.88 -2.25
N TYR A 180 12.37 -0.45 -3.45
CA TYR A 180 13.75 -0.49 -3.93
C TYR A 180 14.67 0.47 -3.17
N VAL A 181 14.23 1.71 -2.91
CA VAL A 181 15.00 2.66 -2.08
C VAL A 181 15.22 2.09 -0.68
N TYR A 182 14.20 1.47 -0.09
CA TYR A 182 14.32 0.81 1.20
C TYR A 182 15.30 -0.38 1.16
N ARG A 183 15.15 -1.31 0.21
CA ARG A 183 16.06 -2.46 0.10
C ARG A 183 17.53 -2.04 -0.10
N ALA A 184 17.75 -0.95 -0.82
CA ALA A 184 19.09 -0.39 -0.99
C ALA A 184 19.75 0.00 0.35
N THR A 185 18.99 0.39 1.38
CA THR A 185 19.55 0.72 2.70
C THR A 185 19.99 -0.52 3.48
N LEU A 186 19.39 -1.68 3.21
CA LEU A 186 19.72 -2.96 3.86
C LEU A 186 21.03 -3.58 3.34
N HIS A 187 21.43 -3.23 2.12
CA HIS A 187 22.67 -3.73 1.53
C HIS A 187 23.85 -2.81 1.85
N PRO A 188 25.09 -3.32 2.02
CA PRO A 188 26.29 -2.49 2.11
C PRO A 188 26.49 -1.69 0.81
N ARG A 189 27.35 -0.67 0.86
CA ARG A 189 27.74 0.09 -0.35
C ARG A 189 28.34 -0.88 -1.38
N GLY A 190 27.88 -0.79 -2.63
CA GLY A 190 28.34 -1.65 -3.70
C GLY A 190 27.30 -1.87 -4.79
N ARG A 191 27.53 -2.90 -5.60
CA ARG A 191 26.72 -3.19 -6.80
C ARG A 191 25.25 -3.44 -6.50
N ALA A 192 24.94 -4.23 -5.46
CA ALA A 192 23.56 -4.57 -5.10
C ALA A 192 22.74 -3.32 -4.73
N ARG A 193 23.24 -2.52 -3.78
CA ARG A 193 22.66 -1.21 -3.42
C ARG A 193 22.45 -0.32 -4.64
N CYS A 194 23.47 -0.16 -5.48
CA CYS A 194 23.36 0.67 -6.68
C CYS A 194 22.34 0.14 -7.70
N ASN A 195 22.19 -1.18 -7.84
CA ASN A 195 21.17 -1.75 -8.72
C ASN A 195 19.77 -1.41 -8.23
N ASP A 196 19.49 -1.55 -6.93
CA ASP A 196 18.19 -1.19 -6.36
C ASP A 196 17.86 0.30 -6.54
N LEU A 197 18.83 1.18 -6.26
CA LEU A 197 18.64 2.62 -6.47
C LEU A 197 18.38 2.98 -7.94
N ARG A 198 19.04 2.30 -8.89
CA ARG A 198 18.77 2.49 -10.32
C ARG A 198 17.38 1.98 -10.70
N GLN A 199 16.94 0.86 -10.13
CA GLN A 199 15.58 0.36 -10.35
C GLN A 199 14.53 1.35 -9.82
N ALA A 200 14.73 1.93 -8.64
CA ALA A 200 13.86 2.98 -8.11
C ALA A 200 13.76 4.18 -9.06
N VAL A 201 14.90 4.69 -9.55
CA VAL A 201 14.92 5.82 -10.51
C VAL A 201 14.24 5.45 -11.82
N ALA A 202 14.54 4.27 -12.38
CA ALA A 202 13.92 3.81 -13.62
C ALA A 202 12.41 3.60 -13.50
N MET A 203 11.92 3.21 -12.32
CA MET A 203 10.49 3.16 -12.02
C MET A 203 9.89 4.56 -11.99
N MET A 204 10.51 5.50 -11.29
CA MET A 204 10.02 6.88 -11.20
C MET A 204 10.03 7.61 -12.55
N GLN A 205 10.93 7.25 -13.46
CA GLN A 205 10.95 7.80 -14.83
C GLN A 205 9.81 7.26 -15.69
N ARG A 206 9.41 6.00 -15.50
CA ARG A 206 8.33 5.34 -16.27
C ARG A 206 6.94 5.50 -15.64
N SER A 207 6.87 6.02 -14.43
CA SER A 207 5.60 6.21 -13.72
C SER A 207 4.69 7.16 -14.50
N PRO A 208 3.40 6.79 -14.70
CA PRO A 208 2.37 7.73 -15.11
C PRO A 208 2.27 8.92 -14.14
N PRO A 209 1.61 10.02 -14.54
CA PRO A 209 1.25 11.10 -13.64
C PRO A 209 0.45 10.58 -12.44
N PRO A 210 0.85 10.90 -11.20
CA PRO A 210 0.10 10.50 -10.02
C PRO A 210 -1.15 11.38 -9.83
N PRO A 211 -2.14 10.92 -9.05
CA PRO A 211 -3.12 11.81 -8.45
C PRO A 211 -2.45 12.98 -7.71
N ARG A 212 -3.13 14.14 -7.62
CA ARG A 212 -2.57 15.37 -7.05
C ARG A 212 -2.05 15.16 -5.63
N GLU A 213 -2.75 14.35 -4.85
CA GLU A 213 -2.47 14.00 -3.46
C GLU A 213 -1.13 13.24 -3.32
N LEU A 214 -0.68 12.55 -4.38
CA LEU A 214 0.54 11.75 -4.40
C LEU A 214 1.68 12.41 -5.18
N ALA A 215 1.46 13.57 -5.80
CA ALA A 215 2.46 14.25 -6.61
C ALA A 215 3.70 14.64 -5.79
N ALA A 216 3.50 15.16 -4.58
CA ALA A 216 4.59 15.52 -3.67
C ALA A 216 5.40 14.29 -3.24
N GLU A 217 4.73 13.17 -2.96
CA GLU A 217 5.39 11.92 -2.57
C GLU A 217 6.21 11.32 -3.72
N GLN A 218 5.68 11.36 -4.95
CA GLN A 218 6.43 10.96 -6.14
C GLN A 218 7.70 11.79 -6.32
N ALA A 219 7.59 13.11 -6.18
CA ALA A 219 8.73 14.02 -6.29
C ALA A 219 9.77 13.73 -5.18
N ARG A 220 9.31 13.49 -3.95
CA ARG A 220 10.16 13.13 -2.81
C ARG A 220 10.94 11.85 -3.06
N ILE A 221 10.28 10.76 -3.46
CA ILE A 221 10.93 9.47 -3.75
C ILE A 221 11.94 9.61 -4.90
N ARG A 222 11.55 10.31 -5.98
CA ARG A 222 12.45 10.56 -7.12
C ARG A 222 13.71 11.30 -6.68
N SER A 223 13.57 12.39 -5.92
CA SER A 223 14.69 13.17 -5.39
C SER A 223 15.58 12.35 -4.44
N LEU A 224 14.95 11.57 -3.55
CA LEU A 224 15.66 10.69 -2.61
C LEU A 224 16.51 9.64 -3.34
N ALA A 225 15.93 8.92 -4.31
CA ALA A 225 16.65 7.88 -5.06
C ALA A 225 17.83 8.47 -5.85
N GLN A 226 17.63 9.62 -6.51
CA GLN A 226 18.69 10.31 -7.25
C GLN A 226 19.81 10.80 -6.32
N ARG A 227 19.47 11.37 -5.17
CA ARG A 227 20.45 11.80 -4.17
C ARG A 227 21.25 10.61 -3.64
N GLN A 228 20.59 9.50 -3.33
CA GLN A 228 21.26 8.29 -2.86
C GLN A 228 22.19 7.68 -3.93
N LEU A 229 21.83 7.71 -5.23
CA LEU A 229 22.75 7.28 -6.29
C LEU A 229 24.06 8.07 -6.29
N ARG A 230 23.97 9.40 -6.17
CA ARG A 230 25.15 10.29 -6.12
C ARG A 230 25.98 10.05 -4.86
N GLN A 231 25.34 10.00 -3.70
CA GLN A 231 26.01 9.82 -2.41
C GLN A 231 26.69 8.45 -2.27
N ASN A 232 26.17 7.42 -2.92
CA ASN A 232 26.78 6.09 -2.94
C ASN A 232 27.74 5.88 -4.12
N GLN A 233 28.08 6.96 -4.87
CA GLN A 233 29.01 6.93 -6.00
C GLN A 233 28.69 5.84 -7.03
N CYS A 234 27.40 5.62 -7.29
CA CYS A 234 26.97 4.57 -8.20
C CYS A 234 27.40 4.91 -9.65
N PRO A 235 28.20 4.07 -10.33
CA PRO A 235 28.70 4.40 -11.66
C PRO A 235 27.56 4.50 -12.68
N PRO A 236 27.67 5.35 -13.71
CA PRO A 236 26.69 5.41 -14.78
C PRO A 236 26.66 4.08 -15.56
N ILE A 237 25.49 3.70 -16.09
CA ILE A 237 25.39 2.56 -17.01
C ILE A 237 26.00 3.00 -18.34
N LYS A 238 27.17 2.47 -18.69
CA LYS A 238 27.72 2.60 -20.05
C LYS A 238 26.86 1.73 -20.97
N ARG A 239 26.10 2.36 -21.89
CA ARG A 239 25.50 1.64 -23.02
C ARG A 239 26.65 1.21 -23.92
N ARG A 240 26.82 -0.09 -24.11
CA ARG A 240 27.69 -0.67 -25.14
C ARG A 240 26.87 -0.84 -26.40
#